data_AF-A0A2P4YLI9-F1
#
_entry.id   AF-A0A2P4YLI9-F1
#
_cell.length_a   1.000
_cell.length_b   1.000
_cell.length_c   1.000
_cell.angle_alpha   90.00
_cell.angle_beta   90.00
_cell.angle_gamma   90.00
#
_symmetry.space_group_name_H-M   'P 1'
#
loop_
_entity.id
_entity.type
_entity.pdbx_description
1 polymer ?
#
loop_
_entity_poly.entity_id
_entity_poly.type
_entity_poly.pdbx_seq_one_letter_code
_entity_poly.pdbx_strand_id
1 'polypeptide(L)'
;MDPVSTLVVEQGNRHHNEHIHLARLIAFALTQPPEPSDSTQRQAILHAESASALVYILRGQYQPPNSSAELAPLRVDLHSAEASYASFQKRLGSALDQVAQLKLQLETSERESHLWKRETDKSVGLVTSLRKALTASGAELNQAQTAQPAEFTATQSALHAAELMIKGRDEEIAVLSKSIVERDEAYKILQGVSAKHFQQIQEIVLSLDDDGSYKLRHAKKTIDEMRETILH
;
A
#
# COMPACT_ATOMS: atom_id res chain seq x y z
N MET A 1 71.61 -6.17 83.31
CA MET A 1 71.64 -5.87 81.86
C MET A 1 71.93 -7.17 81.14
N ASP A 2 71.06 -7.55 80.20
CA ASP A 2 71.16 -8.80 79.44
C ASP A 2 72.32 -8.70 78.43
N PRO A 3 73.29 -9.66 78.41
CA PRO A 3 74.43 -9.64 77.49
C PRO A 3 74.03 -9.53 76.00
N VAL A 4 72.85 -10.03 75.63
CA VAL A 4 72.33 -9.91 74.26
C VAL A 4 71.96 -8.46 73.94
N SER A 5 71.38 -7.74 74.90
CA SER A 5 71.03 -6.33 74.73
C SER A 5 72.28 -5.44 74.62
N THR A 6 73.35 -5.77 75.34
CA THR A 6 74.63 -5.07 75.21
C THR A 6 75.26 -5.27 73.83
N LEU A 7 75.22 -6.49 73.29
CA LEU A 7 75.73 -6.79 71.95
C LEU A 7 74.94 -6.08 70.84
N VAL A 8 73.60 -6.02 70.95
CA VAL A 8 72.75 -5.32 69.96
C VAL A 8 73.01 -3.81 69.99
N VAL A 9 73.15 -3.22 71.19
CA VAL A 9 73.48 -1.79 71.33
C VAL A 9 74.87 -1.49 70.78
N GLU A 10 75.85 -2.35 71.05
CA GLU A 10 77.21 -2.17 70.56
C GLU A 10 77.30 -2.32 69.03
N GLN A 11 76.56 -3.28 68.46
CA GLN A 11 76.45 -3.46 67.01
C GLN A 11 75.75 -2.27 66.32
N GLY A 12 74.68 -1.75 66.92
CA GLY A 12 74.01 -0.54 66.45
C GLY A 12 74.93 0.70 66.46
N ASN A 13 75.71 0.86 67.53
CA ASN A 13 76.69 1.94 67.64
C ASN A 13 77.83 1.82 66.62
N ARG A 14 78.30 0.61 66.34
CA ARG A 14 79.31 0.36 65.28
C ARG A 14 78.78 0.75 63.91
N HIS A 15 77.59 0.25 63.55
CA HIS A 15 76.97 0.56 62.27
C HIS A 15 76.71 2.07 62.12
N HIS A 16 76.22 2.74 63.18
CA HIS A 16 76.02 4.19 63.16
C HIS A 16 77.32 4.97 62.93
N ASN A 17 78.40 4.57 63.59
CA ASN A 17 79.71 5.20 63.41
C ASN A 17 80.26 4.96 61.99
N GLU A 18 80.07 3.76 61.44
CA GLU A 18 80.43 3.43 60.05
C GLU A 18 79.71 4.33 59.04
N HIS A 19 78.41 4.59 59.22
CA HIS A 19 77.65 5.53 58.38
C HIS A 19 78.17 6.97 58.48
N ILE A 20 78.54 7.43 59.68
CA ILE A 20 79.13 8.75 59.87
C ILE A 20 80.48 8.86 59.13
N HIS A 21 81.32 7.84 59.24
CA HIS A 21 82.62 7.82 58.55
C HIS A 21 82.44 7.75 57.04
N LEU A 22 81.51 6.94 56.55
CA LEU A 22 81.18 6.85 55.13
C LEU A 22 80.69 8.20 54.59
N ALA A 23 79.76 8.86 55.28
CA ALA A 23 79.26 10.17 54.88
C ALA A 23 80.38 11.22 54.80
N ARG A 24 81.32 11.21 55.76
CA ARG A 24 82.50 12.08 55.74
C ARG A 24 83.41 11.77 54.56
N LEU A 25 83.63 10.49 54.24
CA LEU A 25 84.45 10.06 53.10
C LEU A 25 83.81 10.44 51.77
N ILE A 26 82.49 10.28 51.63
CA ILE A 26 81.73 10.72 50.45
C ILE A 26 81.85 12.23 50.27
N ALA A 27 81.63 13.00 51.35
CA ALA A 27 81.77 14.46 51.32
C ALA A 27 83.19 14.89 50.92
N PHE A 28 84.21 14.24 51.49
CA PHE A 28 85.60 14.49 51.13
C PHE A 28 85.86 14.22 49.64
N ALA A 29 85.46 13.05 49.14
CA ALA A 29 85.62 12.66 47.74
C ALA A 29 84.92 13.59 46.74
N LEU A 30 83.79 14.22 47.12
CA LEU A 30 83.09 15.18 46.27
C LEU A 30 83.75 16.56 46.23
N THR A 31 84.39 16.97 47.33
CA THR A 31 85.10 18.26 47.41
C THR A 31 86.52 18.21 46.85
N GLN A 32 87.12 17.02 46.75
CA GLN A 32 88.43 16.78 46.12
C GLN A 32 88.36 15.57 45.17
N PRO A 33 87.66 15.69 44.03
CA PRO A 33 87.49 14.56 43.12
C PRO A 33 88.84 14.20 42.46
N PRO A 34 89.15 12.89 42.27
CA PRO A 34 90.30 12.50 41.46
C PRO A 34 90.09 12.93 40.01
N GLU A 35 90.99 13.74 39.46
CA GLU A 35 90.99 14.09 38.03
C GLU A 35 91.40 12.85 37.19
N PRO A 36 90.66 12.47 36.12
CA PRO A 36 89.46 13.09 35.55
C PRO A 36 88.16 12.38 36.00
N SER A 37 87.43 12.95 36.96
CA SER A 37 86.14 12.41 37.41
C SER A 37 84.97 12.94 36.56
N ASP A 38 84.41 12.08 35.73
CA ASP A 38 83.16 12.33 35.00
C ASP A 38 81.94 12.44 35.97
N SER A 39 80.87 13.10 35.52
CA SER A 39 79.60 13.26 36.23
C SER A 39 79.08 11.93 36.79
N THR A 40 79.24 10.86 36.01
CA THR A 40 78.82 9.51 36.36
C THR A 40 79.57 8.95 37.58
N GLN A 41 80.86 9.23 37.69
CA GLN A 41 81.68 8.82 38.83
C GLN A 41 81.34 9.63 40.09
N ARG A 42 81.02 10.93 39.95
CA ARG A 42 80.55 11.77 41.07
C ARG A 42 79.21 11.28 41.62
N GLN A 43 78.30 10.86 40.74
CA GLN A 43 77.03 10.27 41.14
C GLN A 43 77.25 8.93 41.86
N ALA A 44 78.18 8.09 41.39
CA ALA A 44 78.53 6.85 42.06
C ALA A 44 79.11 7.07 43.47
N ILE A 45 79.98 8.07 43.64
CA ILE A 45 80.54 8.47 44.94
C ILE A 45 79.41 8.86 45.91
N LEU A 46 78.43 9.64 45.44
CA LEU A 46 77.27 10.06 46.24
C LEU A 46 76.43 8.88 46.76
N HIS A 47 76.32 7.81 45.96
CA HIS A 47 75.51 6.63 46.28
C HIS A 47 76.35 5.45 46.80
N ALA A 48 77.58 5.67 47.25
CA ALA A 48 78.42 4.59 47.77
C ALA A 48 77.83 4.03 49.07
N GLU A 49 77.42 2.76 49.06
CA GLU A 49 76.78 2.09 50.21
C GLU A 49 77.78 1.63 51.28
N SER A 50 79.09 1.68 51.00
CA SER A 50 80.15 1.30 51.93
C SER A 50 81.49 1.97 51.60
N ALA A 51 82.41 1.99 52.58
CA ALA A 51 83.75 2.50 52.37
C ALA A 51 84.52 1.68 51.29
N SER A 52 84.28 0.37 51.22
CA SER A 52 84.86 -0.49 50.19
C SER A 52 84.33 -0.18 48.80
N ALA A 53 83.01 0.08 48.66
CA ALA A 53 82.40 0.51 47.41
C ALA A 53 82.97 1.87 46.95
N LEU A 54 83.14 2.81 47.89
CA LEU A 54 83.74 4.12 47.59
C LEU A 54 85.18 4.00 47.07
N VAL A 55 86.00 3.15 47.70
CA VAL A 55 87.38 2.89 47.24
C VAL A 55 87.40 2.25 45.84
N TYR A 56 86.47 1.35 45.56
CA TYR A 56 86.34 0.73 44.23
C TYR A 56 86.04 1.77 43.14
N ILE A 57 85.16 2.74 43.45
CA ILE A 57 84.82 3.87 42.56
C ILE A 57 86.01 4.82 42.35
N LEU A 58 86.73 5.16 43.42
CA LEU A 58 87.89 6.07 43.35
C LEU A 58 89.08 5.46 42.60
N ARG A 59 89.23 4.13 42.59
CA ARG A 59 90.27 3.43 41.80
C ARG A 59 89.99 3.36 40.31
N GLY A 60 88.89 3.94 39.83
CA GLY A 60 88.51 3.90 38.42
C GLY A 60 88.07 2.51 37.94
N GLN A 61 87.78 1.58 38.85
CA GLN A 61 87.28 0.24 38.53
C GLN A 61 85.75 0.19 38.45
N TYR A 62 85.09 1.32 38.69
CA TYR A 62 83.65 1.45 38.57
C TYR A 62 83.23 1.61 37.11
N GLN A 63 82.48 0.64 36.61
CA GLN A 63 81.79 0.75 35.34
C GLN A 63 80.34 1.15 35.61
N PRO A 64 79.88 2.32 35.16
CA PRO A 64 78.51 2.73 35.40
C PRO A 64 77.54 1.77 34.70
N PRO A 65 76.36 1.52 35.30
CA PRO A 65 75.27 0.86 34.60
C PRO A 65 75.02 1.60 33.28
N ASN A 66 74.90 0.86 32.17
CA ASN A 66 74.67 1.48 30.87
C ASN A 66 73.18 1.86 30.74
N SER A 67 72.75 2.89 31.49
CA SER A 67 71.36 3.35 31.52
C SER A 67 70.85 3.73 30.13
N SER A 68 71.73 4.12 29.21
CA SER A 68 71.37 4.38 27.81
C SER A 68 70.92 3.10 27.09
N ALA A 69 71.63 1.99 27.30
CA ALA A 69 71.24 0.69 26.73
C ALA A 69 69.95 0.15 27.37
N GLU A 70 69.69 0.43 28.64
CA GLU A 70 68.45 0.06 29.33
C GLU A 70 67.26 0.94 28.94
N LEU A 71 67.48 2.23 28.63
CA LEU A 71 66.42 3.16 28.21
C LEU A 71 66.12 3.09 26.70
N ALA A 72 67.06 2.63 25.87
CA ALA A 72 66.86 2.44 24.43
C ALA A 72 65.61 1.61 24.08
N PRO A 73 65.38 0.41 24.65
CA PRO A 73 64.17 -0.37 24.37
C PRO A 73 62.90 0.37 24.81
N LEU A 74 62.91 1.00 25.98
CA LEU A 74 61.75 1.76 26.47
C LEU A 74 61.37 2.94 25.56
N ARG A 75 62.36 3.60 24.94
CA ARG A 75 62.09 4.65 23.94
C ARG A 75 61.46 4.08 22.69
N VAL A 76 61.95 2.94 22.19
CA VAL A 76 61.36 2.28 21.02
C VAL A 76 59.93 1.84 21.32
N ASP A 77 59.69 1.27 22.50
CA ASP A 77 58.36 0.86 22.95
C ASP A 77 57.41 2.05 23.07
N LEU A 78 57.89 3.18 23.61
CA LEU A 78 57.10 4.41 23.69
C LEU A 78 56.68 4.91 22.29
N HIS A 79 57.62 5.00 21.34
CA HIS A 79 57.31 5.43 19.98
C HIS A 79 56.35 4.45 19.27
N SER A 80 56.50 3.15 19.53
CA SER A 80 55.60 2.11 19.02
C SER A 80 54.18 2.25 19.59
N ALA A 81 54.08 2.53 20.89
CA ALA A 81 52.81 2.79 21.57
C ALA A 81 52.14 4.07 21.05
N GLU A 82 52.89 5.15 20.83
CA GLU A 82 52.39 6.40 20.25
C GLU A 82 51.87 6.20 18.83
N ALA A 83 52.61 5.48 17.99
CA ALA A 83 52.18 5.14 16.64
C ALA A 83 50.90 4.28 16.62
N SER A 84 50.82 3.30 17.53
CA SER A 84 49.63 2.46 17.73
C SER A 84 48.43 3.30 18.18
N TYR A 85 48.63 4.23 19.13
CA TYR A 85 47.59 5.13 19.61
C TYR A 85 47.08 6.07 18.51
N ALA A 86 47.96 6.65 17.71
CA ALA A 86 47.57 7.49 16.57
C ALA A 86 46.78 6.69 15.52
N SER A 87 47.17 5.43 15.25
CA SER A 87 46.42 4.52 14.38
C SER A 87 45.03 4.20 14.95
N PHE A 88 44.96 3.93 16.26
CA PHE A 88 43.69 3.70 16.96
C PHE A 88 42.76 4.91 16.87
N GLN A 89 43.27 6.13 17.11
CA GLN A 89 42.48 7.36 16.99
C GLN A 89 41.91 7.55 15.58
N LYS A 90 42.69 7.28 14.53
CA LYS A 90 42.20 7.34 13.15
C LYS A 90 41.09 6.34 12.88
N ARG A 91 41.25 5.09 13.37
CA ARG A 91 40.22 4.05 13.26
C ARG A 91 38.95 4.42 14.03
N LEU A 92 39.10 5.02 15.21
CA LEU A 92 37.98 5.50 16.02
C LEU A 92 37.21 6.61 15.30
N GLY A 93 37.92 7.58 14.70
CA GLY A 93 37.31 8.63 13.87
C GLY A 93 36.50 8.03 12.70
N SER A 94 37.12 7.13 11.94
CA SER A 94 36.42 6.47 10.82
C SER A 94 35.21 5.65 11.28
N ALA A 95 35.28 4.99 12.44
CA ALA A 95 34.16 4.25 13.00
C ALA A 95 33.01 5.19 13.42
N LEU A 96 33.33 6.36 13.99
CA LEU A 96 32.32 7.37 14.33
C LEU A 96 31.63 7.92 13.08
N ASP A 97 32.38 8.18 12.01
CA ASP A 97 31.81 8.62 10.73
C ASP A 97 30.88 7.55 10.12
N GLN A 98 31.30 6.28 10.17
CA GLN A 98 30.45 5.15 9.73
C GLN A 98 29.17 5.04 10.56
N VAL A 99 29.24 5.22 11.88
CA VAL A 99 28.06 5.21 12.75
C VAL A 99 27.12 6.37 12.40
N ALA A 100 27.65 7.57 12.13
CA ALA A 100 26.84 8.71 11.71
C ALA A 100 26.15 8.44 10.36
N GLN A 101 26.86 7.84 9.40
CA GLN A 101 26.31 7.47 8.10
C GLN A 101 25.21 6.40 8.23
N LEU A 102 25.45 5.33 9.01
CA LEU A 102 24.46 4.28 9.23
C LEU A 102 23.21 4.81 9.95
N LYS A 103 23.39 5.74 10.89
CA LYS A 103 22.25 6.39 11.56
C LYS A 103 21.40 7.18 10.57
N LEU A 104 22.02 7.94 9.67
CA LEU A 104 21.29 8.65 8.62
C LEU A 104 20.53 7.67 7.69
N GLN A 105 21.19 6.58 7.28
CA GLN A 105 20.57 5.56 6.44
C GLN A 105 19.38 4.87 7.14
N LEU A 106 19.51 4.58 8.42
CA LEU A 106 18.43 4.03 9.23
C LEU A 106 17.24 4.98 9.26
N GLU A 107 17.46 6.26 9.57
CA GLU A 107 16.38 7.25 9.58
C GLU A 107 15.72 7.41 8.20
N THR A 108 16.49 7.34 7.11
CA THR A 108 15.90 7.37 5.76
C THR A 108 15.05 6.14 5.48
N SER A 109 15.53 4.95 5.86
CA SER A 109 14.81 3.69 5.68
C SER A 109 13.53 3.63 6.52
N GLU A 110 13.56 4.16 7.74
CA GLU A 110 12.38 4.29 8.60
C GLU A 110 11.33 5.21 7.98
N ARG A 111 11.73 6.36 7.43
CA ARG A 111 10.81 7.26 6.71
C ARG A 111 10.17 6.58 5.51
N GLU A 112 10.95 5.84 4.71
CA GLU A 112 10.42 5.06 3.58
C GLU A 112 9.46 3.96 4.04
N SER A 113 9.78 3.23 5.11
CA SER A 113 8.90 2.22 5.70
C SER A 113 7.55 2.81 6.11
N HIS A 114 7.55 3.99 6.75
CA HIS A 114 6.32 4.69 7.10
C HIS A 114 5.50 5.12 5.88
N LEU A 115 6.14 5.52 4.78
CA LEU A 115 5.46 5.85 3.52
C LEU A 115 4.81 4.61 2.91
N TRP A 116 5.55 3.51 2.80
CA TRP A 116 5.05 2.24 2.26
C TRP A 116 3.91 1.68 3.10
N LYS A 117 3.99 1.79 4.43
CA LYS A 117 2.90 1.40 5.33
C LYS A 117 1.62 2.20 5.03
N ARG A 118 1.73 3.53 4.92
CA ARG A 118 0.59 4.39 4.59
C ARG A 118 -0.02 4.03 3.22
N GLU A 119 0.81 3.74 2.23
CA GLU A 119 0.33 3.38 0.89
C GLU A 119 -0.33 1.99 0.86
N THR A 120 0.19 1.07 1.66
CA THR A 120 -0.43 -0.24 1.88
C THR A 120 -1.80 -0.09 2.53
N ASP A 121 -1.92 0.74 3.57
CA ASP A 121 -3.19 0.98 4.26
C ASP A 121 -4.25 1.58 3.32
N LYS A 122 -3.85 2.55 2.47
CA LYS A 122 -4.73 3.10 1.41
C LYS A 122 -5.18 2.02 0.43
N SER A 123 -4.25 1.19 -0.04
CA SER A 123 -4.52 0.12 -1.00
C SER A 123 -5.48 -0.91 -0.43
N VAL A 124 -5.30 -1.29 0.84
CA VAL A 124 -6.23 -2.15 1.58
C VAL A 124 -7.62 -1.51 1.68
N GLY A 125 -7.70 -0.20 1.94
CA GLY A 125 -8.95 0.55 1.92
C GLY A 125 -9.66 0.49 0.57
N LEU A 126 -8.94 0.72 -0.54
CA LEU A 126 -9.48 0.66 -1.90
C LEU A 126 -9.98 -0.75 -2.25
N VAL A 127 -9.19 -1.80 -1.98
CA VAL A 127 -9.58 -3.19 -2.21
C VAL A 127 -10.84 -3.55 -1.41
N THR A 128 -10.95 -3.05 -0.18
CA THR A 128 -12.13 -3.28 0.66
C THR A 128 -13.37 -2.59 0.09
N SER A 129 -13.24 -1.34 -0.38
CA SER A 129 -14.34 -0.61 -1.03
C SER A 129 -14.79 -1.28 -2.34
N LEU A 130 -13.84 -1.73 -3.17
CA LEU A 130 -14.14 -2.46 -4.41
C LEU A 130 -14.88 -3.78 -4.11
N ARG A 131 -14.45 -4.53 -3.09
CA ARG A 131 -15.14 -5.76 -2.67
C ARG A 131 -16.58 -5.49 -2.25
N LYS A 132 -16.84 -4.40 -1.53
CA LYS A 132 -18.20 -3.99 -1.15
C LYS A 132 -19.05 -3.63 -2.37
N ALA A 133 -18.51 -2.82 -3.29
CA ALA A 133 -19.20 -2.43 -4.51
C ALA A 133 -19.53 -3.65 -5.39
N LEU A 134 -18.59 -4.60 -5.51
CA LEU A 134 -18.81 -5.85 -6.25
C LEU A 134 -19.90 -6.70 -5.61
N THR A 135 -19.94 -6.78 -4.29
CA THR A 135 -20.98 -7.52 -3.57
C THR A 135 -22.37 -6.87 -3.76
N ALA A 136 -22.45 -5.54 -3.69
CA ALA A 136 -23.69 -4.81 -3.93
C ALA A 136 -24.19 -4.98 -5.37
N SER A 137 -23.31 -4.80 -6.36
CA SER A 137 -23.65 -4.99 -7.77
C SER A 137 -24.04 -6.44 -8.09
N GLY A 138 -23.38 -7.42 -7.47
CA GLY A 138 -23.77 -8.82 -7.59
C GLY A 138 -25.18 -9.09 -7.01
N ALA A 139 -25.53 -8.45 -5.90
CA ALA A 139 -26.88 -8.55 -5.33
C ALA A 139 -27.93 -7.89 -6.24
N GLU A 140 -27.64 -6.71 -6.80
CA GLU A 140 -28.51 -6.03 -7.76
C GLU A 140 -28.73 -6.86 -9.03
N LEU A 141 -27.67 -7.46 -9.57
CA LEU A 141 -27.76 -8.33 -10.75
C LEU A 141 -28.62 -9.57 -10.48
N ASN A 142 -28.44 -10.21 -9.32
CA ASN A 142 -29.25 -11.36 -8.94
C ASN A 142 -30.73 -10.97 -8.78
N GLN A 143 -31.03 -9.81 -8.19
CA GLN A 143 -32.41 -9.31 -8.09
C GLN A 143 -33.02 -9.05 -9.46
N ALA A 144 -32.29 -8.36 -10.34
CA ALA A 144 -32.73 -8.13 -11.72
C ALA A 144 -32.97 -9.45 -12.46
N GLN A 145 -32.07 -10.43 -12.28
CA GLN A 145 -32.20 -11.76 -12.88
C GLN A 145 -33.42 -12.53 -12.35
N THR A 146 -33.80 -12.37 -11.08
CA THR A 146 -35.02 -12.99 -10.54
C THR A 146 -36.31 -12.30 -10.97
N ALA A 147 -36.27 -10.99 -11.28
CA ALA A 147 -37.44 -10.23 -11.71
C ALA A 147 -37.78 -10.40 -13.21
N GLN A 148 -36.75 -10.47 -14.06
CA GLN A 148 -36.87 -10.63 -15.52
C GLN A 148 -37.75 -11.82 -15.98
N PRO A 149 -37.64 -13.05 -15.45
CA PRO A 149 -38.43 -14.18 -15.93
C PRO A 149 -39.92 -14.03 -15.61
N ALA A 150 -40.29 -13.37 -14.51
CA ALA A 150 -41.69 -13.12 -14.17
C ALA A 150 -42.34 -12.10 -15.13
N GLU A 151 -41.62 -11.02 -15.46
CA GLU A 151 -42.09 -10.03 -16.44
C GLU A 151 -42.18 -10.61 -17.86
N PHE A 152 -41.17 -11.39 -18.28
CA PHE A 152 -41.18 -12.04 -19.59
C PHE A 152 -42.32 -13.06 -19.72
N THR A 153 -42.55 -13.89 -18.70
CA THR A 153 -43.65 -14.87 -18.73
C THR A 153 -45.02 -14.21 -18.69
N ALA A 154 -45.19 -13.12 -17.94
CA ALA A 154 -46.43 -12.35 -17.91
C ALA A 154 -46.72 -11.69 -19.27
N THR A 155 -45.72 -11.06 -19.88
CA THR A 155 -45.87 -10.43 -21.21
C THR A 155 -46.11 -11.45 -22.31
N GLN A 156 -45.42 -12.60 -22.28
CA GLN A 156 -45.64 -13.69 -23.23
C GLN A 156 -47.05 -14.29 -23.10
N SER A 157 -47.55 -14.45 -21.88
CA SER A 157 -48.92 -14.95 -21.63
C SER A 157 -49.97 -13.95 -22.12
N ALA A 158 -49.77 -12.65 -21.88
CA ALA A 158 -50.65 -11.59 -22.37
C ALA A 158 -50.66 -11.52 -23.91
N LEU A 159 -49.50 -11.69 -24.55
CA LEU A 159 -49.38 -11.74 -26.00
C LEU A 159 -50.18 -12.92 -26.59
N HIS A 160 -50.00 -14.12 -26.04
CA HIS A 160 -50.73 -15.30 -26.49
C HIS A 160 -52.25 -15.16 -26.29
N ALA A 161 -52.69 -14.56 -25.19
CA ALA A 161 -54.11 -14.28 -24.95
C ALA A 161 -54.66 -13.29 -25.99
N ALA A 162 -53.92 -12.23 -26.31
CA ALA A 162 -54.30 -11.27 -27.34
C ALA A 162 -54.37 -11.93 -28.73
N GLU A 163 -53.44 -12.82 -29.06
CA GLU A 163 -53.42 -13.55 -30.33
C GLU A 163 -54.66 -14.46 -30.50
N LEU A 164 -55.07 -15.16 -29.43
CA LEU A 164 -56.31 -15.92 -29.43
C LEU A 164 -57.55 -15.03 -29.61
N MET A 165 -57.60 -13.86 -28.98
CA MET A 165 -58.72 -12.93 -29.13
C MET A 165 -58.81 -12.36 -30.54
N ILE A 166 -57.68 -12.02 -31.15
CA ILE A 166 -57.62 -11.54 -32.54
C ILE A 166 -58.15 -12.63 -33.47
N LYS A 167 -57.67 -13.87 -33.30
CA LYS A 167 -58.14 -15.00 -34.12
C LYS A 167 -59.65 -15.22 -34.01
N GLY A 168 -60.21 -15.16 -32.79
CA GLY A 168 -61.66 -15.27 -32.60
C GLY A 168 -62.43 -14.13 -33.29
N ARG A 169 -61.93 -12.89 -33.23
CA ARG A 169 -62.52 -11.76 -33.95
C ARG A 169 -62.44 -11.92 -35.46
N ASP A 170 -61.35 -12.45 -35.99
CA ASP A 170 -61.20 -12.70 -37.43
C ASP A 170 -62.21 -13.75 -37.91
N GLU A 171 -62.46 -14.79 -37.12
CA GLU A 171 -63.49 -15.79 -37.38
C GLU A 171 -64.90 -15.17 -37.37
N GLU A 172 -65.22 -14.31 -36.39
CA GLU A 172 -66.48 -13.57 -36.33
C GLU A 172 -66.66 -12.63 -37.54
N ILE A 173 -65.59 -11.91 -37.93
CA ILE A 173 -65.60 -11.04 -39.11
C ILE A 173 -65.87 -11.87 -40.36
N ALA A 174 -65.24 -13.03 -40.53
CA ALA A 174 -65.47 -13.90 -41.68
C ALA A 174 -66.94 -14.37 -41.77
N VAL A 175 -67.55 -14.73 -40.64
CA VAL A 175 -68.97 -15.10 -40.56
C VAL A 175 -69.87 -13.92 -40.92
N LEU A 176 -69.60 -12.73 -40.37
CA LEU A 176 -70.37 -11.53 -40.66
C LEU A 176 -70.25 -11.10 -42.13
N SER A 177 -69.04 -11.13 -42.70
CA SER A 177 -68.80 -10.83 -44.10
C SER A 177 -69.61 -11.76 -45.01
N LYS A 178 -69.65 -13.06 -44.70
CA LYS A 178 -70.48 -14.01 -45.45
C LYS A 178 -71.98 -13.66 -45.35
N SER A 179 -72.47 -13.35 -44.16
CA SER A 179 -73.87 -12.97 -43.93
C SER A 179 -74.26 -11.69 -44.69
N ILE A 180 -73.37 -10.71 -44.78
CA ILE A 180 -73.61 -9.49 -45.56
C ILE A 180 -73.77 -9.82 -47.05
N VAL A 181 -72.88 -10.64 -47.61
CA VAL A 181 -72.96 -11.07 -49.01
C VAL A 181 -74.28 -11.81 -49.29
N GLU A 182 -74.68 -12.72 -48.40
CA GLU A 182 -75.97 -13.43 -48.52
C GLU A 182 -77.17 -12.47 -48.46
N ARG A 183 -77.12 -11.46 -47.58
CA ARG A 183 -78.16 -10.44 -47.47
C ARG A 183 -78.24 -9.56 -48.72
N ASP A 184 -77.10 -9.15 -49.26
CA ASP A 184 -77.04 -8.35 -50.49
C ASP A 184 -77.66 -9.12 -51.66
N GLU A 185 -77.40 -10.43 -51.75
CA GLU A 185 -78.01 -11.27 -52.78
C GLU A 185 -79.53 -11.41 -52.60
N ALA A 186 -80.00 -11.60 -51.36
CA ALA A 186 -81.43 -11.58 -51.07
C ALA A 186 -82.09 -10.23 -51.40
N TYR A 187 -81.41 -9.12 -51.13
CA TYR A 187 -81.88 -7.78 -51.45
C TYR A 187 -82.02 -7.57 -52.95
N LYS A 188 -81.04 -8.01 -53.76
CA LYS A 188 -81.15 -7.98 -55.23
C LYS A 188 -82.36 -8.77 -55.75
N ILE A 189 -82.63 -9.95 -55.17
CA ILE A 189 -83.80 -10.75 -55.55
C ILE A 189 -85.09 -9.98 -55.24
N LEU A 190 -85.22 -9.42 -54.03
CA LEU A 190 -86.38 -8.63 -53.62
C LEU A 190 -86.57 -7.39 -54.50
N GLN A 191 -85.48 -6.67 -54.80
CA GLN A 191 -85.49 -5.53 -55.72
C GLN A 191 -86.01 -5.95 -57.11
N GLY A 192 -85.54 -7.08 -57.64
CA GLY A 192 -86.01 -7.64 -58.91
C GLY A 192 -87.49 -8.05 -58.89
N VAL A 193 -87.98 -8.67 -57.80
CA VAL A 193 -89.41 -9.01 -57.64
C VAL A 193 -90.25 -7.74 -57.54
N SER A 194 -89.83 -6.75 -56.76
CA SER A 194 -90.52 -5.48 -56.61
C SER A 194 -90.60 -4.72 -57.94
N ALA A 195 -89.49 -4.67 -58.70
CA ALA A 195 -89.47 -4.06 -60.02
C ALA A 195 -90.44 -4.74 -61.00
N LYS A 196 -90.54 -6.08 -60.97
CA LYS A 196 -91.52 -6.83 -61.77
C LYS A 196 -92.96 -6.50 -61.38
N HIS A 197 -93.31 -6.57 -60.09
CA HIS A 197 -94.65 -6.22 -59.62
C HIS A 197 -95.01 -4.77 -59.98
N PHE A 198 -94.05 -3.87 -59.84
CA PHE A 198 -94.22 -2.48 -60.21
C PHE A 198 -94.52 -2.30 -61.70
N GLN A 199 -93.76 -2.97 -62.58
CA GLN A 199 -94.03 -2.99 -64.02
C GLN A 199 -95.42 -3.56 -64.32
N GLN A 200 -95.82 -4.66 -63.68
CA GLN A 200 -97.16 -5.24 -63.85
C GLN A 200 -98.27 -4.25 -63.46
N ILE A 201 -98.10 -3.51 -62.35
CA ILE A 201 -99.05 -2.47 -61.93
C ILE A 201 -99.10 -1.35 -62.98
N GLN A 202 -97.96 -0.92 -63.51
CA GLN A 202 -97.93 0.09 -64.59
C GLN A 202 -98.66 -0.39 -65.84
N GLU A 203 -98.43 -1.63 -66.27
CA GLU A 203 -99.12 -2.25 -67.42
C GLU A 203 -100.64 -2.31 -67.20
N ILE A 204 -101.08 -2.69 -65.99
CA ILE A 204 -102.51 -2.68 -65.61
C ILE A 204 -103.09 -1.26 -65.68
N VAL A 205 -102.41 -0.27 -65.10
CA VAL A 205 -102.85 1.14 -65.12
C VAL A 205 -102.90 1.69 -66.55
N LEU A 206 -101.95 1.33 -67.41
CA LEU A 206 -101.95 1.70 -68.83
C LEU A 206 -103.08 1.01 -69.62
N SER A 207 -103.45 -0.23 -69.26
CA SER A 207 -104.59 -0.94 -69.86
C SER A 207 -105.97 -0.42 -69.41
N LEU A 208 -106.00 0.47 -68.40
CA LEU A 208 -107.21 1.00 -67.79
C LEU A 208 -107.64 2.38 -68.35
N ASP A 209 -107.07 2.85 -69.46
CA ASP A 209 -107.54 4.10 -70.09
C ASP A 209 -108.69 3.85 -71.08
N ASP A 210 -109.90 4.21 -70.64
CA ASP A 210 -110.70 5.25 -71.32
C ASP A 210 -111.79 5.91 -70.42
N ASP A 211 -111.53 6.25 -69.14
CA ASP A 211 -112.30 7.34 -68.47
C ASP A 211 -111.62 7.93 -67.21
N GLY A 212 -111.50 9.26 -67.16
CA GLY A 212 -110.61 10.00 -66.27
C GLY A 212 -111.06 10.19 -64.81
N SER A 213 -110.77 9.22 -63.92
CA SER A 213 -111.01 9.37 -62.47
C SER A 213 -109.80 9.96 -61.69
N TYR A 214 -110.04 10.90 -60.77
CA TYR A 214 -109.05 11.53 -59.87
C TYR A 214 -108.18 10.52 -59.10
N LYS A 215 -108.73 9.35 -58.75
CA LYS A 215 -108.01 8.27 -58.05
C LYS A 215 -106.87 7.67 -58.89
N LEU A 216 -107.02 7.61 -60.22
CA LEU A 216 -105.98 7.10 -61.13
C LEU A 216 -104.76 8.04 -61.19
N ARG A 217 -104.99 9.36 -61.12
CA ARG A 217 -103.90 10.35 -61.13
C ARG A 217 -103.04 10.25 -59.86
N HIS A 218 -103.67 10.00 -58.72
CA HIS A 218 -102.97 9.77 -57.45
C HIS A 218 -102.21 8.44 -57.44
N ALA A 219 -102.81 7.37 -57.98
CA ALA A 219 -102.15 6.06 -58.11
C ALA A 219 -100.89 6.16 -58.99
N LYS A 220 -100.96 6.85 -60.13
CA LYS A 220 -99.82 7.09 -61.02
C LYS A 220 -98.68 7.83 -60.31
N LYS A 221 -98.98 8.88 -59.54
CA LYS A 221 -97.97 9.61 -58.75
C LYS A 221 -97.31 8.73 -57.68
N THR A 222 -98.10 7.93 -56.96
CA THR A 222 -97.59 7.02 -55.91
C THR A 222 -96.67 5.97 -56.52
N ILE A 223 -97.00 5.49 -57.73
CA ILE A 223 -96.18 4.58 -58.52
C ILE A 223 -94.83 5.25 -58.85
N ASP A 224 -94.82 6.48 -59.37
CA ASP A 224 -93.57 7.18 -59.69
C ASP A 224 -92.66 7.39 -58.45
N GLU A 225 -93.22 7.64 -57.28
CA GLU A 225 -92.49 7.75 -56.00
C GLU A 225 -91.92 6.40 -55.53
N MET A 226 -92.65 5.30 -55.71
CA MET A 226 -92.15 3.94 -55.43
C MET A 226 -90.97 3.56 -56.35
N ARG A 227 -90.97 4.03 -57.61
CA ARG A 227 -89.88 3.77 -58.57
C ARG A 227 -88.55 4.37 -58.11
N GLU A 228 -88.56 5.60 -57.62
CA GLU A 228 -87.37 6.28 -57.09
C GLU A 228 -86.80 5.51 -55.89
N THR A 229 -87.67 4.99 -55.02
CA THR A 229 -87.26 4.25 -53.82
C THR A 229 -86.71 2.86 -54.12
N ILE A 230 -87.13 2.23 -55.22
CA ILE A 230 -86.66 0.88 -55.62
C ILE A 230 -85.33 0.95 -56.39
N LEU A 231 -85.03 2.06 -57.06
CA LEU A 231 -83.85 2.23 -57.93
C LEU A 231 -82.63 2.88 -57.22
N HIS A 232 -82.76 3.29 -55.96
CA HIS A 232 -81.69 3.77 -55.08
C HIS A 232 -81.42 2.79 -53.94
#